data_AF-A0A0Q7T3T4-F1
#
_entry.id   AF-A0A0Q7T3T4-F1
#
_cell.length_a   1.000
_cell.length_b   1.000
_cell.length_c   1.000
_cell.angle_alpha   90.00
_cell.angle_beta   90.00
_cell.angle_gamma   90.00
#
_symmetry.space_group_name_H-M   'P 1'
#
loop_
_entity.id
_entity.type
_entity.pdbx_description
1 polymer ?
#
loop_
_entity_poly.entity_id
_entity_poly.type
_entity_poly.pdbx_seq_one_letter_code
_entity_poly.pdbx_strand_id
1 'polypeptide(L)'
;MTFQQVQKYELGSNRVSASKLFAIAQALGVPVASFFSDLEESGADPSVLSEFGDFLVLNGSTELVKAYRTLTADQRRVLVDLAQVMAAS
;
A
#
# COMPACT_ATOMS: atom_id res chain seq x y z
N MET A 1 -36.15 -5.77 -14.99
CA MET A 1 -35.28 -5.17 -13.96
C MET A 1 -36.15 -4.27 -13.11
N THR A 2 -36.34 -4.56 -11.82
CA THR A 2 -37.29 -3.81 -10.97
C THR A 2 -36.56 -2.75 -10.15
N PHE A 3 -37.24 -1.64 -9.87
CA PHE A 3 -36.72 -0.45 -9.17
C PHE A 3 -35.99 -0.77 -7.85
N GLN A 4 -36.44 -1.84 -7.17
CA GLN A 4 -35.83 -2.34 -5.93
C GLN A 4 -34.40 -2.88 -6.11
N GLN A 5 -34.01 -3.29 -7.32
CA GLN A 5 -32.64 -3.73 -7.59
C GLN A 5 -31.67 -2.56 -7.75
N VAL A 6 -32.12 -1.41 -8.27
CA VAL A 6 -31.32 -0.18 -8.35
C VAL A 6 -31.05 0.36 -6.95
N GLN A 7 -32.06 0.37 -6.09
CA GLN A 7 -31.92 0.80 -4.70
C GLN A 7 -30.92 -0.08 -3.89
N LYS A 8 -30.81 -1.37 -4.22
CA LYS A 8 -29.81 -2.27 -3.61
C LYS A 8 -28.37 -2.00 -4.07
N TYR A 9 -28.19 -1.44 -5.27
CA TYR A 9 -26.88 -0.96 -5.74
C TYR A 9 -26.50 0.38 -5.12
N GLU A 10 -27.47 1.28 -4.91
CA GLU A 10 -27.24 2.57 -4.25
C GLU A 10 -26.93 2.43 -2.75
N LEU A 11 -27.50 1.42 -2.07
CA LEU A 11 -27.29 1.17 -0.64
C LEU A 11 -26.07 0.28 -0.31
N GLY A 12 -25.25 -0.10 -1.31
CA GLY A 12 -23.96 -0.78 -1.08
C GLY A 12 -24.00 -2.16 -0.42
N SER A 13 -25.16 -2.78 -0.26
CA SER A 13 -25.31 -4.06 0.48
C SER A 13 -24.77 -5.28 -0.29
N ASN A 14 -24.63 -5.20 -1.62
CA ASN A 14 -24.01 -6.25 -2.43
C ASN A 14 -22.56 -5.90 -2.78
N ARG A 15 -21.61 -6.74 -2.35
CA ARG A 15 -20.24 -6.71 -2.88
C ARG A 15 -20.31 -6.92 -4.41
N VAL A 16 -19.87 -5.93 -5.17
CA VAL A 16 -19.76 -6.04 -6.63
C VAL A 16 -18.56 -6.95 -6.93
N SER A 17 -18.76 -7.99 -7.74
CA SER A 17 -17.63 -8.82 -8.19
C SER A 17 -16.68 -8.01 -9.07
N ALA A 18 -15.37 -8.30 -9.01
CA ALA A 18 -14.36 -7.60 -9.83
C ALA A 18 -14.72 -7.58 -11.32
N SER A 19 -15.30 -8.68 -11.85
CA SER A 19 -15.76 -8.77 -13.24
C SER A 19 -16.89 -7.80 -13.57
N LYS A 20 -17.84 -7.58 -12.64
CA LYS A 20 -18.92 -6.61 -12.82
C LYS A 20 -18.38 -5.18 -12.76
N LEU A 21 -17.47 -4.90 -11.82
CA LEU A 21 -16.84 -3.58 -11.71
C LEU A 21 -16.04 -3.24 -12.98
N PHE A 22 -15.33 -4.20 -13.54
CA PHE A 22 -14.60 -4.05 -14.81
C PHE A 22 -15.54 -3.78 -16.00
N ALA A 23 -16.69 -4.46 -16.08
CA ALA A 23 -17.68 -4.19 -17.11
C ALA A 23 -18.28 -2.78 -16.99
N ILE A 24 -18.52 -2.31 -15.77
CA ILE A 24 -18.99 -0.94 -15.50
C ILE A 24 -17.91 0.08 -15.90
N ALA A 25 -16.64 -0.17 -15.57
CA ALA A 25 -15.52 0.69 -15.96
C ALA A 25 -15.41 0.85 -17.49
N GLN A 26 -15.54 -0.24 -18.23
CA GLN A 26 -15.57 -0.22 -19.70
C GLN A 26 -16.77 0.57 -20.24
N ALA A 27 -17.96 0.39 -19.66
CA ALA A 27 -19.16 1.11 -20.09
C ALA A 27 -19.07 2.63 -19.83
N LEU A 28 -18.38 3.04 -18.76
CA LEU A 28 -18.13 4.44 -18.43
C LEU A 28 -16.88 5.02 -19.12
N GLY A 29 -16.08 4.20 -19.82
CA GLY A 29 -14.86 4.64 -20.48
C GLY A 29 -13.75 5.09 -19.53
N VAL A 30 -13.77 4.64 -18.27
CA VAL A 30 -12.78 5.02 -17.25
C VAL A 30 -11.95 3.80 -16.81
N PRO A 31 -10.69 4.00 -16.36
CA PRO A 31 -9.93 2.92 -15.74
C PRO A 31 -10.66 2.36 -14.51
N VAL A 32 -10.65 1.04 -14.33
CA VAL A 32 -11.27 0.38 -13.16
C VAL A 32 -10.69 0.87 -11.83
N ALA A 33 -9.44 1.34 -11.82
CA ALA A 33 -8.79 1.95 -10.67
C ALA A 33 -9.48 3.24 -10.18
N SER A 34 -10.21 3.95 -11.04
CA SER A 34 -10.89 5.21 -10.67
C SER A 34 -11.94 5.02 -9.57
N PHE A 35 -12.54 3.83 -9.48
CA PHE A 35 -13.51 3.47 -8.43
C PHE A 35 -12.86 3.26 -7.04
N PHE A 36 -11.53 3.25 -6.98
CA PHE A 36 -10.76 3.03 -5.75
C PHE A 36 -9.94 4.27 -5.34
N SER A 37 -10.12 5.40 -6.04
CA SER A 37 -9.35 6.63 -5.79
C SER A 37 -9.60 7.26 -4.41
N ASP A 38 -10.82 7.14 -3.89
CA ASP A 38 -11.22 7.62 -2.56
C ASP A 38 -11.26 6.52 -1.50
N LEU A 39 -10.92 5.27 -1.86
CA LEU A 39 -10.70 4.24 -0.86
C LEU A 39 -9.36 4.56 -0.22
N GLU A 40 -9.40 5.08 1.01
CA GLU A 40 -8.22 5.13 1.87
C GLU A 40 -7.52 3.78 1.76
N GLU A 41 -6.28 3.80 1.23
CA GLU A 41 -5.44 2.63 1.26
C GLU A 41 -5.28 2.26 2.74
N SER A 42 -6.08 1.30 3.20
CA SER A 42 -5.74 0.50 4.38
C SER A 42 -4.59 -0.47 4.07
N GLY A 43 -3.93 -0.32 2.92
CA GLY A 43 -2.60 -0.83 2.59
C GLY A 43 -1.53 0.21 2.95
N ALA A 44 -0.28 -0.23 3.11
CA ALA A 44 0.83 0.63 3.50
C ALA A 44 0.85 1.93 2.69
N ASP A 45 0.95 3.07 3.39
CA ASP A 45 1.06 4.40 2.81
C ASP A 45 1.98 4.39 1.57
N PRO A 46 1.52 4.87 0.40
CA PRO A 46 2.31 4.86 -0.84
C PRO A 46 3.69 5.51 -0.65
N SER A 47 3.81 6.48 0.26
CA SER A 47 5.07 7.13 0.60
C SER A 47 6.07 6.16 1.26
N VAL A 48 5.60 5.26 2.13
CA VAL A 48 6.42 4.25 2.81
C VAL A 48 6.92 3.20 1.81
N LEU A 49 6.08 2.80 0.85
CA LEU A 49 6.48 1.87 -0.21
C LEU A 49 7.54 2.50 -1.13
N SER A 50 7.39 3.80 -1.45
CA SER A 50 8.37 4.55 -2.22
C SER A 50 9.70 4.67 -1.47
N GLU A 51 9.67 5.09 -0.21
CA GLU A 51 10.87 5.26 0.63
C GLU A 51 11.61 3.93 0.83
N PHE A 52 10.87 2.84 1.00
CA PHE A 52 11.46 1.50 1.09
C PHE A 52 12.08 1.06 -0.26
N GLY A 53 11.43 1.38 -1.38
CA GLY A 53 11.98 1.13 -2.72
C GLY A 53 13.28 1.88 -2.97
N ASP A 54 13.34 3.16 -2.61
CA ASP A 54 14.53 4.00 -2.72
C ASP A 54 15.66 3.51 -1.81
N PHE A 55 15.34 3.00 -0.62
CA PHE A 55 16.34 2.37 0.25
C PHE A 55 16.95 1.10 -0.37
N LEU A 56 16.13 0.25 -1.01
CA LEU A 56 16.61 -1.01 -1.58
C LEU A 56 17.59 -0.81 -2.74
N VAL A 57 17.57 0.33 -3.43
CA VAL A 57 18.54 0.62 -4.50
C VAL A 57 19.89 1.13 -3.98
N LEU A 58 20.00 1.45 -2.68
CA LEU A 58 21.27 1.89 -2.08
C LEU A 58 22.27 0.74 -1.99
N ASN A 59 23.53 1.03 -2.30
CA ASN A 59 24.63 0.07 -2.12
C ASN A 59 24.72 -0.34 -0.63
N GLY A 60 24.74 -1.64 -0.36
CA GLY A 60 24.81 -2.18 1.00
C GLY A 60 23.46 -2.33 1.72
N SER A 61 22.34 -1.93 1.11
CA SER A 61 21.01 -2.02 1.72
C SER A 61 20.61 -3.47 2.01
N THR A 62 20.93 -4.41 1.11
CA THR A 62 20.57 -5.82 1.28
C THR A 62 21.37 -6.50 2.38
N GLU A 63 22.65 -6.15 2.51
CA GLU A 63 23.55 -6.59 3.57
C GLU A 63 23.06 -6.08 4.92
N LEU A 64 22.66 -4.81 4.97
CA LEU A 64 22.10 -4.21 6.17
C LEU A 64 20.80 -4.90 6.59
N VAL A 65 19.87 -5.18 5.65
CA VAL A 65 18.63 -5.91 5.95
C VAL A 65 18.91 -7.32 6.45
N LYS A 66 19.86 -8.03 5.83
CA LYS A 66 20.24 -9.38 6.26
C LYS A 66 20.84 -9.37 7.66
N ALA A 67 21.76 -8.45 7.94
CA ALA A 67 22.36 -8.29 9.26
C ALA A 67 21.31 -7.90 10.30
N TYR A 68 20.45 -6.92 10.01
CA TYR A 68 19.43 -6.44 10.95
C TYR A 68 18.47 -7.53 11.42
N ARG A 69 18.17 -8.52 10.56
CA ARG A 69 17.30 -9.66 10.89
C ARG A 69 17.91 -10.65 11.87
N THR A 70 19.24 -10.70 11.99
CA THR A 70 19.93 -11.62 12.90
C THR A 70 20.23 -10.99 14.26
N LEU A 71 20.07 -9.67 14.40
CA LEU A 71 20.34 -8.93 15.62
C LEU A 71 19.26 -9.12 16.70
N THR A 72 19.68 -9.02 17.96
CA THR A 72 18.77 -8.95 19.12
C THR A 72 18.01 -7.61 19.14
N ALA A 73 16.99 -7.50 20.00
CA ALA A 73 16.25 -6.24 20.17
C ALA A 73 17.18 -5.07 20.59
N ASP A 74 18.07 -5.32 21.55
CA ASP A 74 19.02 -4.30 22.04
C ASP A 74 20.01 -3.88 20.96
N GLN A 75 20.55 -4.84 20.20
CA GLN A 75 21.48 -4.57 19.11
C GLN A 75 20.83 -3.74 17.99
N ARG A 76 19.58 -4.04 17.65
CA ARG A 76 18.82 -3.25 16.67
C ARG A 76 18.63 -1.82 17.14
N ARG A 77 18.33 -1.61 18.43
CA ARG A 77 18.18 -0.28 19.01
C ARG A 77 19.49 0.52 18.95
N VAL A 78 20.60 -0.08 19.36
CA VAL A 78 21.93 0.56 19.31
C VAL A 78 22.32 0.91 17.86
N LEU A 79 22.02 0.04 16.88
CA LEU A 79 22.30 0.31 15.48
C LEU A 79 21.54 1.54 14.96
N VAL A 80 20.26 1.66 15.32
CA VAL A 80 19.43 2.82 14.96
C VAL A 80 19.97 4.09 15.62
N ASP A 81 20.31 4.03 16.91
CA ASP A 81 20.85 5.19 17.63
C ASP A 81 22.16 5.66 16.98
N LEU A 82 23.06 4.74 16.62
CA LEU A 82 24.31 5.06 15.90
C LEU A 82 24.03 5.72 14.54
N ALA A 83 23.10 5.17 13.76
CA ALA A 83 22.75 5.71 12.45
C ALA A 83 22.19 7.14 12.57
N GLN A 84 21.38 7.42 13.59
CA GLN A 84 20.84 8.76 13.86
C GLN A 84 21.94 9.75 14.24
N VAL A 85 22.90 9.34 15.09
CA VAL A 85 24.04 10.19 15.45
C VAL A 85 24.89 10.53 14.23
N MET A 86 25.14 9.54 13.36
CA MET A 86 25.88 9.76 12.11
C MET A 86 25.15 10.69 11.15
N ALA A 87 23.82 10.58 11.04
CA ALA A 87 23.02 11.43 10.15
C ALA A 87 22.89 12.88 10.64
N ALA A 88 23.06 13.12 11.95
CA ALA A 88 23.03 14.45 12.56
C ALA A 88 24.39 15.18 12.52
N SER A 89 25.43 14.55 11.99
CA SER A 89 26.80 15.07 11.86
C SER A 89 27.07 15.54 10.43
#